data_AF-A0A519MLC5-F1
#
_entry.id   AF-A0A519MLC5-F1
#
_cell.length_a   1.000
_cell.length_b   1.000
_cell.length_c   1.000
_cell.angle_alpha   90.00
_cell.angle_beta   90.00
_cell.angle_gamma   90.00
#
_symmetry.space_group_name_H-M   'P 1'
#
loop_
_entity.id
_entity.type
_entity.pdbx_description
1 polymer ?
#
loop_
_entity_poly.entity_id
_entity_poly.type
_entity_poly.pdbx_seq_one_letter_code
_entity_poly.pdbx_strand_id
1 'polypeptide(L)'
;KDSKHAARKLPDAPPGAPARITAPASGTIIALDPDIPPARQRLQFAATGDGLLWRMDGKPLGQGPRVAWLPWPGRHVVQITDAKGQVLDEIRLEVRGAGVAATPPRGSAN
;
A
#
# COMPACT_ATOMS: atom_id res chain seq x y z
N LYS A 1 38.69 24.91 3.76
CA LYS A 1 37.27 25.18 3.41
C LYS A 1 36.62 23.94 2.78
N ASP A 2 36.72 22.81 3.46
CA ASP A 2 35.60 22.09 4.10
C ASP A 2 34.20 22.52 3.64
N SER A 3 33.53 21.68 2.85
CA SER A 3 32.06 21.52 2.84
C SER A 3 31.71 20.20 2.16
N LYS A 4 31.97 19.13 2.91
CA LYS A 4 31.58 17.76 2.62
C LYS A 4 30.09 17.62 2.97
N HIS A 5 29.18 17.92 2.04
CA HIS A 5 27.78 17.52 2.21
C HIS A 5 27.70 16.02 2.00
N ALA A 6 27.81 15.30 3.11
CA ALA A 6 27.46 13.91 3.25
C ALA A 6 26.00 13.72 2.85
N ALA A 7 25.76 13.42 1.57
CA ALA A 7 24.56 12.72 1.17
C ALA A 7 24.59 11.41 1.95
N ARG A 8 23.74 11.32 2.97
CA ARG A 8 23.43 10.10 3.69
C ARG A 8 22.94 9.09 2.66
N LYS A 9 23.88 8.34 2.08
CA LYS A 9 23.61 7.10 1.38
C LYS A 9 22.99 6.21 2.46
N LEU A 10 21.66 6.07 2.41
CA LEU A 10 20.99 5.03 3.16
C LEU A 10 21.75 3.73 2.83
N PRO A 11 22.17 2.94 3.82
CA PRO A 11 22.92 1.73 3.55
C PRO A 11 22.12 0.90 2.57
N ASP A 12 22.79 0.55 1.49
CA ASP A 12 22.37 -0.50 0.56
C ASP A 12 21.98 -1.70 1.42
N ALA A 13 20.69 -2.03 1.44
CA ALA A 13 20.22 -3.16 2.22
C ALA A 13 21.01 -4.40 1.75
N PRO A 14 21.53 -5.23 2.66
CA PRO A 14 22.32 -6.39 2.24
C PRO A 14 21.51 -7.21 1.22
N PRO A 15 22.12 -7.64 0.09
CA PRO A 15 21.44 -8.52 -0.85
C PRO A 15 21.01 -9.78 -0.10
N GLY A 16 19.69 -9.94 0.06
CA GLY A 16 19.10 -11.02 0.86
C GLY A 16 18.24 -10.58 2.06
N ALA A 17 18.07 -9.28 2.31
CA ALA A 17 17.02 -8.85 3.26
C ALA A 17 15.64 -9.29 2.75
N PRO A 18 14.83 -10.00 3.56
CA PRO A 18 13.52 -10.46 3.13
C PRO A 18 12.64 -9.26 2.78
N ALA A 19 11.94 -9.34 1.66
CA ALA A 19 11.02 -8.29 1.30
C ALA A 19 9.96 -8.12 2.38
N ARG A 20 9.68 -6.87 2.77
CA ARG A 20 8.80 -6.57 3.90
C ARG A 20 8.09 -5.25 3.68
N ILE A 21 6.81 -5.22 4.02
CA ILE A 21 6.00 -4.01 4.04
C ILE A 21 6.44 -3.16 5.23
N THR A 22 6.94 -1.97 4.95
CA THR A 22 7.44 -1.03 5.96
C THR A 22 6.43 0.04 6.33
N ALA A 23 5.47 0.33 5.44
CA ALA A 23 4.36 1.24 5.73
C ALA A 23 3.11 0.93 4.89
N PRO A 24 1.91 1.09 5.48
CA PRO A 24 1.65 1.28 6.91
C PRO A 24 1.97 -0.01 7.70
N ALA A 25 2.03 0.08 9.02
CA ALA A 25 2.29 -1.09 9.87
C ALA A 25 1.08 -2.04 9.88
N SER A 26 1.32 -3.34 10.09
CA SER A 26 0.25 -4.33 10.25
C SER A 26 -0.73 -3.92 11.35
N GLY A 27 -2.04 -3.98 11.06
CA GLY A 27 -3.09 -3.58 12.00
C GLY A 27 -3.33 -2.07 12.04
N THR A 28 -2.73 -1.29 11.15
CA THR A 28 -3.05 0.13 10.99
C THR A 28 -4.52 0.30 10.61
N ILE A 29 -5.21 1.14 11.37
CA ILE A 29 -6.58 1.57 11.08
C ILE A 29 -6.49 2.93 10.38
N ILE A 30 -6.98 3.00 9.15
CA ILE A 30 -7.07 4.23 8.39
C ILE A 30 -8.47 4.79 8.57
N ALA A 31 -8.57 6.05 9.01
CA ALA A 31 -9.83 6.77 9.04
C ALA A 31 -9.97 7.58 7.73
N LEU A 32 -10.91 7.20 6.87
CA LEU A 32 -11.40 8.02 5.77
C LEU A 32 -12.28 9.13 6.35
N ASP A 33 -11.87 10.37 6.14
CA ASP A 33 -12.62 11.53 6.58
C ASP A 33 -13.58 11.98 5.45
N PRO A 34 -14.89 12.11 5.71
CA PRO A 34 -15.87 12.45 4.67
C PRO A 34 -15.75 13.89 4.16
N ASP A 35 -15.11 14.80 4.90
CA ASP A 35 -14.88 16.18 4.50
C ASP A 35 -13.61 16.35 3.65
N ILE A 36 -12.69 15.37 3.66
CA ILE A 36 -11.47 15.40 2.86
C ILE A 36 -11.75 14.86 1.44
N PRO A 37 -11.46 15.62 0.37
CA PRO A 37 -11.61 15.14 -1.00
C PRO A 37 -10.84 13.82 -1.25
N PRO A 38 -11.42 12.82 -1.95
CA PRO A 38 -10.79 11.51 -2.18
C PRO A 38 -9.38 11.58 -2.80
N ALA A 39 -9.13 12.60 -3.63
CA ALA A 39 -7.81 12.85 -4.22
C ALA A 39 -6.70 13.10 -3.18
N ARG A 40 -7.07 13.55 -1.98
CA ARG A 40 -6.17 13.85 -0.86
C ARG A 40 -6.09 12.70 0.15
N GLN A 41 -6.84 11.62 -0.07
CA GLN A 41 -6.88 10.45 0.83
C GLN A 41 -6.02 9.28 0.31
N ARG A 42 -5.07 9.52 -0.59
CA ARG A 42 -4.21 8.47 -1.16
C ARG A 42 -3.24 7.92 -0.11
N LEU A 43 -3.36 6.62 0.17
CA LEU A 43 -2.42 5.92 1.04
C LEU A 43 -1.19 5.49 0.23
N GLN A 44 -0.01 5.79 0.76
CA GLN A 44 1.25 5.33 0.19
C GLN A 44 1.67 4.05 0.92
N PHE A 45 1.72 2.96 0.18
CA PHE A 45 2.34 1.73 0.66
C PHE A 45 3.83 1.78 0.36
N ALA A 46 4.65 1.31 1.28
CA ALA A 46 6.09 1.18 1.12
C ALA A 46 6.55 -0.19 1.59
N ALA A 47 7.51 -0.76 0.86
CA ALA A 47 8.16 -2.00 1.21
C ALA A 47 9.66 -1.93 0.89
N THR A 48 10.43 -2.76 1.56
CA THR A 48 11.84 -3.02 1.24
C THR A 48 11.94 -4.27 0.40
N GLY A 49 12.88 -4.30 -0.55
CA GLY A 49 13.09 -5.39 -1.50
C GLY A 49 12.89 -4.96 -2.95
N ASP A 50 13.39 -5.77 -3.87
CA ASP A 50 13.34 -5.54 -5.31
C ASP A 50 12.34 -6.49 -5.98
N GLY A 51 11.83 -6.11 -7.17
CA GLY A 51 10.91 -6.96 -7.93
C GLY A 51 9.55 -7.19 -7.26
N LEU A 52 9.16 -6.32 -6.32
CA LEU A 52 7.94 -6.50 -5.53
C LEU A 52 6.69 -6.29 -6.38
N LEU A 53 5.76 -7.24 -6.29
CA LEU A 53 4.44 -7.14 -6.88
C LEU A 53 3.41 -6.97 -5.76
N TRP A 54 2.72 -5.84 -5.74
CA TRP A 54 1.71 -5.53 -4.74
C TRP A 54 0.36 -6.11 -5.14
N ARG A 55 -0.31 -6.74 -4.18
CA ARG A 55 -1.65 -7.27 -4.31
C ARG A 55 -2.52 -6.79 -3.16
N MET A 56 -3.78 -6.53 -3.46
CA MET A 56 -4.79 -6.14 -2.51
C MET A 56 -6.03 -6.99 -2.70
N ASP A 57 -6.40 -7.72 -1.65
CA ASP A 57 -7.52 -8.67 -1.69
C ASP A 57 -7.40 -9.65 -2.89
N GLY A 58 -6.17 -10.07 -3.19
CA GLY A 58 -5.82 -10.95 -4.31
C GLY A 58 -5.68 -10.26 -5.68
N LYS A 59 -6.07 -8.99 -5.82
CA LYS A 59 -5.98 -8.21 -7.06
C LYS A 59 -4.64 -7.49 -7.19
N PRO A 60 -4.04 -7.39 -8.39
CA PRO A 60 -2.82 -6.62 -8.59
C PRO A 60 -3.08 -5.13 -8.33
N LEU A 61 -2.26 -4.52 -7.47
CA LEU A 61 -2.33 -3.11 -7.11
C LEU A 61 -1.23 -2.29 -7.83
N GLY A 62 -0.04 -2.88 -7.99
CA GLY A 62 1.11 -2.23 -8.61
C GLY A 62 2.40 -3.00 -8.37
N GLN A 63 3.54 -2.38 -8.67
CA GLN A 63 4.87 -3.00 -8.51
C GLN A 63 5.91 -1.98 -8.06
N GLY A 64 6.98 -2.49 -7.45
CA GLY A 64 8.11 -1.70 -6.97
C GLY A 64 8.07 -1.41 -5.46
N PRO A 65 8.99 -0.57 -4.95
CA PRO A 65 9.15 -0.35 -3.51
C PRO A 65 8.04 0.52 -2.89
N ARG A 66 7.24 1.20 -3.73
CA ARG A 66 6.13 2.06 -3.29
C ARG A 66 4.97 1.97 -4.26
N VAL A 67 3.75 1.94 -3.73
CA VAL A 67 2.53 2.02 -4.54
C VAL A 67 1.51 2.93 -3.86
N ALA A 68 0.87 3.78 -4.67
CA ALA A 68 -0.23 4.62 -4.21
C ALA A 68 -1.55 3.85 -4.35
N TRP A 69 -2.39 3.91 -3.33
CA TRP A 69 -3.70 3.31 -3.33
C TRP A 69 -4.77 4.32 -2.89
N LEU A 70 -5.96 4.23 -3.50
CA LEU A 70 -7.13 4.93 -3.01
C LEU A 70 -7.87 4.03 -2.00
N PRO A 71 -7.82 4.34 -0.69
CA PRO A 71 -8.52 3.55 0.31
C PRO A 71 -10.03 3.63 0.10
N TRP A 72 -10.69 2.49 0.22
CA TRP A 72 -12.15 2.41 0.32
C TRP A 72 -12.54 1.76 1.65
N PRO A 73 -13.75 2.04 2.18
CA PRO A 73 -14.18 1.48 3.46
C PRO A 73 -14.22 -0.04 3.41
N GLY A 74 -13.65 -0.68 4.43
CA GLY A 74 -13.61 -2.14 4.51
C GLY A 74 -12.33 -2.68 5.13
N ARG A 75 -12.25 -4.01 5.14
CA ARG A 75 -11.05 -4.75 5.55
C ARG A 75 -10.33 -5.18 4.29
N HIS A 76 -9.05 -4.85 4.24
CA HIS A 76 -8.18 -5.13 3.10
C HIS A 76 -6.98 -5.95 3.54
N VAL A 77 -6.65 -6.97 2.76
CA VAL A 77 -5.41 -7.71 2.91
C VAL A 77 -4.45 -7.24 1.82
N VAL A 78 -3.31 -6.70 2.25
CA VAL A 78 -2.26 -6.23 1.34
C VAL A 78 -1.12 -7.23 1.40
N GLN A 79 -0.74 -7.75 0.24
CA GLN A 79 0.32 -8.71 0.08
C GLN A 79 1.36 -8.16 -0.88
N ILE A 80 2.62 -8.47 -0.62
CA ILE A 80 3.68 -8.35 -1.63
C ILE A 80 4.09 -9.75 -2.06
N THR A 81 4.22 -9.95 -3.36
CA THR A 81 4.65 -11.21 -3.96
C THR A 81 5.91 -11.03 -4.79
N ASP A 82 6.69 -12.09 -4.92
CA ASP A 82 7.79 -12.17 -5.89
C ASP A 82 7.24 -12.35 -7.32
N ALA A 83 8.11 -12.21 -8.34
CA ALA A 83 7.80 -12.54 -9.74
C ALA A 83 7.28 -13.98 -9.94
N LYS A 84 7.64 -14.91 -9.05
CA LYS A 84 7.11 -16.30 -9.04
C LYS A 84 5.71 -16.44 -8.44
N GLY A 85 5.13 -15.35 -7.92
CA GLY A 85 3.83 -15.35 -7.25
C GLY A 85 3.86 -15.82 -5.79
N GLN A 86 5.04 -16.03 -5.22
CA GLN A 86 5.22 -16.36 -3.81
C GLN A 86 4.93 -15.13 -2.94
N VAL A 87 4.07 -15.26 -1.93
CA VAL A 87 3.83 -14.20 -0.94
C VAL A 87 5.08 -14.02 -0.08
N LEU A 88 5.66 -12.83 -0.12
CA LEU A 88 6.83 -12.45 0.64
C LEU A 88 6.45 -11.86 1.99
N ASP A 89 5.40 -11.04 2.02
CA ASP A 89 4.86 -10.42 3.23
C ASP A 89 3.37 -10.06 3.07
N GLU A 90 2.67 -9.99 4.19
CA GLU A 90 1.24 -9.69 4.25
C GLU A 90 0.91 -8.78 5.45
N ILE A 91 0.13 -7.73 5.19
CA ILE A 91 -0.47 -6.91 6.24
C ILE A 91 -1.98 -6.86 6.09
N ARG A 92 -2.66 -6.72 7.22
CA ARG A 92 -4.10 -6.46 7.29
C ARG A 92 -4.31 -4.99 7.59
N LEU A 93 -5.17 -4.37 6.79
CA LEU A 93 -5.56 -2.98 6.92
C LEU A 93 -7.06 -2.90 7.15
N GLU A 94 -7.49 -2.06 8.07
CA GLU A 94 -8.90 -1.71 8.23
C GLU A 94 -9.07 -0.25 7.88
N VAL A 95 -9.95 0.03 6.93
CA VAL A 95 -10.33 1.39 6.56
C VAL A 95 -11.71 1.65 7.15
N ARG A 96 -11.75 2.51 8.17
CA ARG A 96 -12.98 3.01 8.80
C ARG A 96 -13.31 4.38 8.24
N GLY A 97 -14.58 4.73 8.18
CA GLY A 97 -15.03 5.99 7.60
C GLY A 97 -16.02 5.74 6.49
N ALA A 98 -17.07 6.55 6.48
CA ALA A 98 -18.27 6.35 5.69
C ALA A 98 -18.60 7.66 4.97
N GLY A 99 -18.96 7.56 3.70
CA GLY A 99 -19.39 8.73 2.96
C GLY A 99 -19.45 8.61 1.44
N VAL A 100 -19.25 7.43 0.85
CA VAL A 100 -19.80 7.00 -0.46
C VAL A 100 -19.40 5.54 -0.67
N ALA A 101 -20.08 4.62 0.03
CA ALA A 101 -20.31 3.34 -0.62
C ALA A 101 -21.23 3.66 -1.78
N ALA A 102 -20.61 3.87 -2.94
CA ALA A 102 -21.29 3.91 -4.21
C ALA A 102 -22.19 2.68 -4.27
N THR A 103 -23.50 2.93 -4.30
CA THR A 103 -24.47 2.00 -4.84
C THR A 103 -23.88 1.45 -6.15
N PRO A 104 -23.57 0.16 -6.28
CA PRO A 104 -23.39 -0.38 -7.62
C PRO A 104 -24.71 -0.11 -8.36
N PRO A 105 -24.72 0.37 -9.61
CA PRO A 105 -25.96 0.35 -10.37
C PRO A 105 -26.39 -1.11 -10.47
N ARG A 106 -27.30 -1.53 -9.59
CA ARG A 106 -28.16 -2.68 -9.86
C ARG A 106 -28.96 -2.24 -11.06
N GLY A 107 -28.54 -2.71 -12.24
CA GLY A 107 -29.32 -2.62 -13.45
C GLY A 107 -30.67 -3.27 -13.17
N SER A 108 -31.65 -2.43 -12.89
CA SER A 108 -33.06 -2.77 -13.06
C SER A 108 -33.32 -2.68 -14.56
N ALA A 109 -33.14 -3.78 -15.27
CA ALA A 109 -33.79 -3.97 -16.56
C ALA A 109 -35.21 -4.47 -16.25
N ASN A 110 -36.20 -3.61 -16.48
CA ASN A 110 -37.58 -4.01 -16.72
C ASN A 110 -37.80 -4.02 -18.24
#